data_AF-A0AB35Y825-F1
#
_entry.id   AF-A0AB35Y825-F1
#
_cell.length_a   1.000
_cell.length_b   1.000
_cell.length_c   1.000
_cell.angle_alpha   90.00
_cell.angle_beta   90.00
_cell.angle_gamma   90.00
#
_symmetry.space_group_name_H-M   'P 1'
#
loop_
_entity.id
_entity.type
_entity.pdbx_description
1 polymer ?
#
loop_
_entity_poly.entity_id
_entity_poly.type
_entity_poly.pdbx_seq_one_letter_code
_entity_poly.pdbx_strand_id
1 'polypeptide(L)'
;MKHTRMILTALMAAALALAVLAGCSSVLAGTVHEDTEQAAALMKEIDTGLAYSTELEATASRLAEWLVEEPGQLGTQSGLLARKVELTADSGNMTDKNLNEFIDHSSISSNIWVNIPNNVTIGLVLDNQSRAFTGYLYAPAAGQAARSLSRCAAGCSRMGAVFIEYGGETYVVALFA
;
A
#
# COMPACT_ATOMS: atom_id res chain seq x y z
N MET A 1 4.91 -10.94 51.61
CA MET A 1 5.41 -10.37 50.34
C MET A 1 4.80 -11.06 49.09
N LYS A 2 3.46 -11.23 49.02
CA LYS A 2 2.81 -11.91 47.87
C LYS A 2 1.75 -11.03 47.18
N HIS A 3 1.11 -10.14 47.93
CA HIS A 3 0.10 -9.21 47.39
C HIS A 3 0.66 -8.08 46.53
N THR A 4 1.91 -7.65 46.76
CA THR A 4 2.51 -6.53 46.01
C THR A 4 2.84 -6.89 44.56
N ARG A 5 3.07 -8.19 44.26
CA ARG A 5 3.39 -8.63 42.89
C ARG A 5 2.16 -8.76 41.99
N MET A 6 0.98 -9.00 42.55
CA MET A 6 -0.28 -9.17 41.80
C MET A 6 -0.92 -7.82 41.42
N ILE A 7 -0.71 -6.77 42.22
CA ILE A 7 -1.20 -5.41 41.93
C ILE A 7 -0.37 -4.76 40.81
N LEU A 8 0.95 -5.03 40.75
CA LEU A 8 1.83 -4.47 39.72
C LEU A 8 1.56 -5.06 38.32
N THR A 9 1.15 -6.33 38.24
CA THR A 9 0.79 -6.97 36.96
C THR A 9 -0.54 -6.47 36.42
N ALA A 10 -1.51 -6.21 37.31
CA ALA A 10 -2.80 -5.63 36.92
C ALA A 10 -2.66 -4.19 36.43
N LEU A 11 -1.75 -3.39 37.01
CA LEU A 11 -1.48 -2.02 36.55
C LEU A 11 -0.81 -1.99 35.17
N MET A 12 0.06 -2.95 34.86
CA MET A 12 0.71 -3.06 33.54
C MET A 12 -0.23 -3.54 32.44
N ALA A 13 -1.19 -4.42 32.75
CA ALA A 13 -2.21 -4.83 31.79
C ALA A 13 -3.24 -3.72 31.52
N ALA A 14 -3.57 -2.91 32.54
CA ALA A 14 -4.46 -1.76 32.36
C ALA A 14 -3.81 -0.62 31.55
N ALA A 15 -2.48 -0.46 31.63
CA ALA A 15 -1.74 0.53 30.83
C ALA A 15 -1.59 0.12 29.36
N LEU A 16 -1.44 -1.18 29.05
CA LEU A 16 -1.38 -1.66 27.66
C LEU A 16 -2.75 -1.63 26.95
N ALA A 17 -3.86 -1.72 27.69
CA ALA A 17 -5.20 -1.59 27.12
C ALA A 17 -5.65 -0.12 26.95
N LEU A 18 -5.10 0.82 27.73
CA LEU A 18 -5.47 2.25 27.66
C LEU A 18 -4.71 3.05 26.59
N ALA A 19 -3.67 2.50 25.97
CA ALA A 19 -3.00 3.13 24.84
C ALA A 19 -3.80 3.03 23.52
N VAL A 20 -4.83 2.16 23.46
CA VAL A 20 -5.68 1.98 22.28
C VAL A 20 -6.81 3.03 22.20
N LEU A 21 -7.03 3.83 23.26
CA LEU A 21 -8.13 4.81 23.29
C LEU A 21 -7.65 6.25 23.55
N ALA A 22 -6.55 6.64 22.92
CA ALA A 22 -6.14 8.03 22.78
C ALA A 22 -5.82 8.36 21.31
N GLY A 23 -6.74 8.04 20.40
CA GLY A 23 -6.71 8.47 19.01
C GLY A 23 -7.74 9.55 18.77
N CYS A 24 -7.35 10.80 19.03
CA CYS A 24 -8.15 11.99 18.71
C CYS A 24 -8.51 12.02 17.21
N SER A 25 -9.77 12.34 16.91
CA SER A 25 -10.26 12.86 15.62
C SER A 25 -9.95 11.98 14.38
N SER A 26 -10.93 11.14 14.04
CA SER A 26 -10.92 10.08 13.03
C SER A 26 -10.79 10.56 11.57
N VAL A 27 -9.62 11.05 11.18
CA VAL A 27 -9.14 10.82 9.82
C VAL A 27 -8.43 9.47 9.85
N LEU A 28 -9.02 8.45 9.23
CA LEU A 28 -8.30 7.19 8.97
C LEU A 28 -7.15 7.54 8.01
N ALA A 29 -5.94 7.65 8.54
CA ALA A 29 -4.72 7.73 7.75
C ALA A 29 -4.17 6.31 7.57
N GLY A 30 -3.73 5.97 6.36
CA GLY A 30 -3.03 4.73 6.10
C GLY A 30 -1.62 4.79 6.67
N THR A 31 -1.13 3.69 7.25
CA THR A 31 0.26 3.60 7.73
C THR A 31 1.03 2.55 6.95
N VAL A 32 2.12 2.98 6.30
CA VAL A 32 3.03 2.10 5.56
C VAL A 32 3.96 1.39 6.53
N HIS A 33 4.19 0.10 6.30
CA HIS A 33 5.21 -0.67 7.01
C HIS A 33 5.93 -1.64 6.07
N GLU A 34 7.22 -1.80 6.35
CA GLU A 34 8.11 -2.73 5.65
C GLU A 34 8.25 -3.99 6.50
N ASP A 35 7.82 -5.12 5.93
CA ASP A 35 8.03 -6.45 6.52
C ASP A 35 8.59 -7.36 5.43
N THR A 36 9.92 -7.38 5.34
CA THR A 36 10.65 -8.15 4.32
C THR A 36 10.37 -9.64 4.41
N GLU A 37 10.18 -10.19 5.62
CA GLU A 37 9.90 -11.62 5.79
C GLU A 37 8.50 -11.97 5.25
N GLN A 38 7.49 -11.17 5.61
CA GLN A 38 6.13 -11.34 5.11
C GLN A 38 6.06 -11.12 3.60
N ALA A 39 6.75 -10.11 3.08
CA ALA A 39 6.81 -9.81 1.65
C ALA A 39 7.49 -10.93 0.86
N ALA A 40 8.58 -11.51 1.39
CA ALA A 40 9.25 -12.66 0.78
C ALA A 40 8.38 -13.94 0.83
N ALA A 41 7.60 -14.14 1.90
CA ALA A 41 6.65 -15.24 1.98
C ALA A 41 5.53 -15.10 0.94
N LEU A 42 4.94 -13.90 0.83
CA LEU A 42 3.92 -13.58 -0.17
C LEU A 42 4.45 -13.79 -1.60
N MET A 43 5.68 -13.36 -1.88
CA MET A 43 6.33 -13.60 -3.16
C MET A 43 6.33 -15.10 -3.52
N LYS A 44 6.68 -15.98 -2.57
CA LYS A 44 6.68 -17.44 -2.81
C LYS A 44 5.29 -18.03 -2.99
N GLU A 45 4.27 -17.41 -2.41
CA GLU A 45 2.87 -17.78 -2.67
C GLU A 45 2.42 -17.37 -4.07
N ILE A 46 2.86 -16.19 -4.55
CA ILE A 46 2.56 -15.68 -5.90
C ILE A 46 3.21 -16.55 -6.97
N ASP A 47 4.54 -16.71 -6.90
CA ASP A 47 5.32 -17.52 -7.81
C ASP A 47 6.66 -17.92 -7.14
N THR A 48 6.87 -19.23 -7.03
CA THR A 48 8.09 -19.79 -6.44
C THR A 48 9.38 -19.42 -7.19
N GLY A 49 9.28 -19.07 -8.48
CA GLY A 49 10.39 -18.68 -9.34
C GLY A 49 10.90 -17.25 -9.12
N LEU A 50 10.16 -16.41 -8.40
CA LEU A 50 10.56 -15.04 -8.11
C LEU A 50 11.70 -14.99 -7.07
N ALA A 51 12.59 -14.02 -7.26
CA ALA A 51 13.61 -13.61 -6.29
C ALA A 51 13.20 -12.30 -5.60
N TYR A 52 13.44 -12.22 -4.29
CA TYR A 52 13.11 -11.00 -3.54
C TYR A 52 14.11 -9.89 -3.85
N SER A 53 13.61 -8.66 -3.96
CA SER A 53 14.38 -7.49 -4.36
C SER A 53 14.11 -6.32 -3.42
N THR A 54 15.08 -6.00 -2.56
CA THR A 54 15.03 -4.84 -1.64
C THR A 54 14.99 -3.50 -2.38
N GLU A 55 15.54 -3.44 -3.59
CA GLU A 55 15.42 -2.28 -4.48
C GLU A 55 13.95 -2.05 -4.89
N LEU A 56 13.22 -3.12 -5.23
CA LEU A 56 11.80 -3.03 -5.59
C LEU A 56 10.94 -2.77 -4.35
N GLU A 57 11.32 -3.31 -3.19
CA GLU A 57 10.69 -3.01 -1.90
C GLU A 57 10.80 -1.52 -1.57
N ALA A 58 11.99 -0.91 -1.71
CA ALA A 58 12.18 0.51 -1.48
C ALA A 58 11.34 1.39 -2.43
N THR A 59 11.23 1.01 -3.71
CA THR A 59 10.33 1.70 -4.65
C THR A 59 8.85 1.49 -4.28
N ALA A 60 8.47 0.29 -3.84
CA ALA A 60 7.12 -0.02 -3.37
C ALA A 60 6.77 0.81 -2.12
N SER A 61 7.75 1.02 -1.22
CA SER A 61 7.66 1.88 -0.04
C SER A 61 7.31 3.31 -0.43
N ARG A 62 8.05 3.92 -1.39
CA ARG A 62 7.74 5.26 -1.92
C ARG A 62 6.36 5.35 -2.55
N LEU A 63 5.96 4.33 -3.31
CA LEU A 63 4.64 4.27 -3.89
C LEU A 63 3.55 4.19 -2.81
N ALA A 64 3.74 3.37 -1.78
CA ALA A 64 2.82 3.23 -0.67
C ALA A 64 2.70 4.53 0.14
N GLU A 65 3.81 5.22 0.40
CA GLU A 65 3.83 6.53 1.05
C GLU A 65 3.00 7.55 0.26
N TRP A 66 3.17 7.58 -1.07
CA TRP A 66 2.38 8.44 -1.94
C TRP A 66 0.88 8.09 -1.95
N LEU A 67 0.52 6.80 -1.94
CA LEU A 67 -0.89 6.38 -1.87
C LEU A 67 -1.59 6.91 -0.60
N VAL A 68 -0.88 6.93 0.53
CA VAL A 68 -1.47 7.34 1.82
C VAL A 68 -1.29 8.83 2.14
N GLU A 69 -0.54 9.58 1.32
CA GLU A 69 -0.18 10.98 1.56
C GLU A 69 -1.41 11.86 1.82
N GLU A 70 -2.49 11.68 1.06
CA GLU A 70 -3.72 12.45 1.25
C GLU A 70 -4.85 11.55 1.80
N PRO A 71 -5.05 11.51 3.12
CA PRO A 71 -5.99 10.57 3.72
C PRO A 71 -7.46 10.84 3.34
N GLY A 72 -7.81 12.07 2.94
CA GLY A 72 -9.15 12.40 2.42
C GLY A 72 -9.48 11.75 1.07
N GLN A 73 -8.45 11.31 0.33
CA GLN A 73 -8.58 10.61 -0.96
C GLN A 73 -8.40 9.09 -0.81
N LEU A 74 -8.12 8.62 0.41
CA LEU A 74 -7.95 7.21 0.72
C LEU A 74 -9.26 6.63 1.29
N GLY A 75 -9.63 5.44 0.83
CA GLY A 75 -10.80 4.72 1.31
C GLY A 75 -10.73 3.24 0.98
N THR A 76 -11.84 2.54 1.12
CA THR A 76 -11.96 1.14 0.72
C THR A 76 -13.12 0.95 -0.26
N GLN A 77 -12.95 0.03 -1.20
CA GLN A 77 -13.98 -0.32 -2.17
C GLN A 77 -13.89 -1.82 -2.48
N SER A 78 -14.97 -2.56 -2.23
CA SER A 78 -15.04 -4.01 -2.50
C SER A 78 -13.91 -4.82 -1.85
N GLY A 79 -13.42 -4.41 -0.67
CA GLY A 79 -12.31 -5.06 0.03
C GLY A 79 -10.92 -4.72 -0.49
N LEU A 80 -10.80 -3.72 -1.38
CA LEU A 80 -9.54 -3.14 -1.84
C LEU A 80 -9.32 -1.79 -1.19
N LEU A 81 -8.05 -1.43 -0.96
CA LEU A 81 -7.68 -0.06 -0.64
C LEU A 81 -7.82 0.76 -1.92
N ALA A 82 -8.62 1.81 -1.87
CA ALA A 82 -8.90 2.67 -3.00
C ALA A 82 -8.29 4.05 -2.76
N ARG A 83 -7.38 4.44 -3.63
CA ARG A 83 -6.81 5.78 -3.70
C ARG A 83 -7.46 6.54 -4.84
N LYS A 84 -8.16 7.62 -4.53
CA LYS A 84 -8.65 8.58 -5.51
C LYS A 84 -7.50 9.48 -5.95
N VAL A 85 -7.44 9.77 -7.25
CA VAL A 85 -6.46 10.65 -7.85
C VAL A 85 -7.21 11.62 -8.76
N GLU A 86 -7.04 12.92 -8.55
CA GLU A 86 -7.64 13.92 -9.41
C GLU A 86 -7.05 13.83 -10.83
N LEU A 87 -7.90 13.85 -11.85
CA LEU A 87 -7.45 13.85 -13.24
C LEU A 87 -7.49 15.28 -13.78
N THR A 88 -6.34 15.80 -14.18
CA THR A 88 -6.22 17.16 -14.71
C THR A 88 -5.52 17.14 -16.07
N ALA A 89 -5.91 18.06 -16.94
CA ALA A 89 -5.20 18.23 -18.21
C ALA A 89 -3.76 18.74 -17.99
N ASP A 90 -3.54 19.54 -16.94
CA ASP A 90 -2.24 20.16 -16.64
C ASP A 90 -1.19 19.14 -16.18
N SER A 91 -1.60 18.09 -15.45
CA SER A 91 -0.70 17.00 -15.06
C SER A 91 -0.42 16.00 -16.18
N GLY A 92 -1.31 15.91 -17.18
CA GLY A 92 -1.24 14.92 -18.26
C GLY A 92 -1.84 13.56 -17.93
N ASN A 93 -2.19 13.30 -16.66
CA ASN A 93 -2.63 11.99 -16.17
C ASN A 93 -3.99 11.51 -16.72
N MET A 94 -4.77 12.43 -17.30
CA MET A 94 -6.09 12.15 -17.87
C MET A 94 -6.05 11.26 -19.12
N THR A 95 -4.92 11.23 -19.84
CA THR A 95 -4.77 10.46 -21.09
C THR A 95 -3.93 9.19 -20.93
N ASP A 96 -3.36 8.97 -19.75
CA ASP A 96 -2.44 7.85 -19.53
C ASP A 96 -3.18 6.52 -19.57
N LYS A 97 -2.54 5.56 -20.24
CA LYS A 97 -3.02 4.19 -20.36
C LYS A 97 -2.14 3.20 -19.60
N ASN A 98 -0.96 3.65 -19.16
CA ASN A 98 -0.02 2.89 -18.37
C ASN A 98 0.02 3.47 -16.95
N LEU A 99 0.07 2.57 -15.97
CA LEU A 99 0.13 2.89 -14.56
C LEU A 99 1.43 3.63 -14.16
N ASN A 100 2.55 3.35 -14.83
CA ASN A 100 3.82 4.02 -14.55
C ASN A 100 3.77 5.50 -14.98
N GLU A 101 3.30 5.78 -16.19
CA GLU A 101 3.09 7.15 -16.70
C GLU A 101 2.09 7.90 -15.82
N PHE A 102 0.99 7.23 -15.45
CA PHE A 102 -0.04 7.78 -14.58
C PHE A 102 0.52 8.23 -13.22
N ILE A 103 1.35 7.40 -12.58
CA ILE A 103 1.97 7.72 -11.29
C ILE A 103 3.01 8.82 -11.42
N ASP A 104 3.84 8.77 -12.47
CA ASP A 104 4.84 9.82 -12.73
C ASP A 104 4.15 11.19 -12.85
N HIS A 105 3.17 11.32 -13.75
CA HIS A 105 2.37 12.53 -13.94
C HIS A 105 1.59 12.96 -12.69
N SER A 106 1.02 12.01 -11.96
CA SER A 106 0.21 12.31 -10.76
C SER A 106 1.06 12.68 -9.54
N SER A 107 2.33 12.26 -9.49
CA SER A 107 3.25 12.58 -8.40
C SER A 107 3.98 13.92 -8.58
N ILE A 108 3.91 14.55 -9.76
CA ILE A 108 4.53 15.86 -10.04
C ILE A 108 4.08 16.95 -9.07
N SER A 109 2.81 16.92 -8.66
CA SER A 109 2.22 17.91 -7.76
C SER A 109 2.18 17.46 -6.28
N SER A 110 2.73 16.27 -5.99
CA SER A 110 2.82 15.69 -4.64
C SER A 110 4.13 16.07 -3.94
N ASN A 111 4.20 15.90 -2.61
CA ASN A 111 5.49 16.05 -1.91
C ASN A 111 6.39 14.81 -2.07
N ILE A 112 5.84 13.73 -2.60
CA ILE A 112 6.52 12.45 -2.81
C ILE A 112 6.60 12.20 -4.30
N TRP A 113 7.81 12.31 -4.85
CA TRP A 113 8.09 11.88 -6.22
C TRP A 113 8.32 10.37 -6.25
N VAL A 114 7.53 9.65 -7.05
CA VAL A 114 7.67 8.19 -7.19
C VAL A 114 8.29 7.87 -8.55
N ASN A 115 9.60 7.68 -8.58
CA ASN A 115 10.31 7.30 -9.81
C ASN A 115 10.24 5.78 -10.01
N ILE A 116 9.32 5.32 -10.86
CA ILE A 116 9.17 3.89 -11.19
C ILE A 116 9.76 3.64 -12.57
N PRO A 117 10.77 2.75 -12.71
CA PRO A 117 11.33 2.41 -14.01
C PRO A 117 10.28 1.84 -14.97
N ASN A 118 10.37 2.16 -16.26
CA ASN A 118 9.40 1.70 -17.28
C ASN A 118 9.32 0.17 -17.45
N ASN A 119 10.34 -0.56 -17.02
CA ASN A 119 10.38 -2.02 -17.06
C ASN A 119 9.81 -2.68 -15.79
N VAL A 120 9.33 -1.91 -14.82
CA VAL A 120 8.71 -2.42 -13.59
C VAL A 120 7.20 -2.50 -13.79
N THR A 121 6.63 -3.65 -13.46
CA THR A 121 5.18 -3.86 -13.40
C THR A 121 4.68 -3.57 -12.00
N ILE A 122 3.67 -2.70 -11.89
CA ILE A 122 3.09 -2.29 -10.62
C ILE A 122 1.85 -3.15 -10.32
N GLY A 123 1.77 -3.70 -9.11
CA GLY A 123 0.68 -4.55 -8.62
C GLY A 123 -0.59 -3.81 -8.20
N LEU A 124 -0.92 -2.68 -8.83
CA LEU A 124 -2.15 -1.93 -8.58
C LEU A 124 -3.07 -2.00 -9.80
N VAL A 125 -4.36 -1.79 -9.58
CA VAL A 125 -5.33 -1.64 -10.69
C VAL A 125 -5.67 -0.17 -10.86
N LEU A 126 -5.53 0.34 -12.08
CA LEU A 126 -5.97 1.68 -12.48
C LEU A 126 -7.38 1.62 -13.08
N ASP A 127 -8.30 2.40 -12.52
CA ASP A 127 -9.58 2.73 -13.16
C ASP A 127 -9.67 4.25 -13.36
N ASN A 128 -9.36 4.69 -14.57
CA ASN A 128 -9.48 6.08 -15.02
C ASN A 128 -10.50 6.25 -16.16
N GLN A 129 -11.32 5.22 -16.42
CA GLN A 129 -12.25 5.20 -17.56
C GLN A 129 -13.55 5.98 -17.28
N SER A 130 -13.77 6.37 -16.03
CA SER A 130 -14.89 7.22 -15.65
C SER A 130 -14.65 8.66 -16.11
N ARG A 131 -15.61 9.22 -16.86
CA ARG A 131 -15.60 10.61 -17.40
C ARG A 131 -15.69 11.71 -16.32
N ALA A 132 -15.27 11.42 -15.10
CA ALA A 132 -15.55 12.18 -13.90
C ALA A 132 -14.26 12.66 -13.24
N PHE A 133 -13.30 13.22 -14.00
CA PHE A 133 -12.09 13.90 -13.50
C PHE A 133 -11.39 13.24 -12.28
N THR A 134 -11.50 11.92 -12.14
CA THR A 134 -11.05 11.17 -10.96
C THR A 134 -10.70 9.76 -11.42
N GLY A 135 -9.44 9.39 -11.20
CA GLY A 135 -8.94 8.04 -11.35
C GLY A 135 -8.90 7.34 -10.00
N TYR A 136 -8.93 6.01 -10.03
CA TYR A 136 -8.82 5.17 -8.86
C TYR A 136 -7.64 4.22 -9.01
N LEU A 137 -6.84 4.12 -7.96
CA LEU A 137 -5.82 3.09 -7.79
C LEU A 137 -6.26 2.13 -6.70
N TYR A 138 -6.19 0.83 -7.00
CA TYR A 138 -6.60 -0.22 -6.06
C TYR A 138 -5.43 -1.11 -5.66
N ALA A 139 -5.22 -1.23 -4.34
CA ALA A 139 -4.30 -2.20 -3.75
C ALA A 139 -5.08 -3.37 -3.12
N PRO A 140 -4.67 -4.64 -3.36
CA PRO A 140 -5.35 -5.80 -2.81
C PRO A 140 -5.08 -5.96 -1.32
N ALA A 141 -6.08 -6.47 -0.59
CA ALA A 141 -5.88 -6.93 0.79
C ALA A 141 -4.87 -8.10 0.82
N ALA A 142 -4.07 -8.19 1.88
CA ALA A 142 -3.01 -9.19 2.02
C ALA A 142 -3.52 -10.62 1.83
N GLY A 143 -4.70 -10.95 2.39
CA GLY A 143 -5.32 -12.28 2.24
C GLY A 143 -5.79 -12.63 0.82
N GLN A 144 -5.79 -11.68 -0.12
CA GLN A 144 -6.13 -11.89 -1.54
C GLN A 144 -5.00 -11.49 -2.49
N ALA A 145 -3.87 -11.02 -1.96
CA ALA A 145 -2.78 -10.44 -2.74
C ALA A 145 -2.16 -11.48 -3.67
N ALA A 146 -1.91 -12.71 -3.21
CA ALA A 146 -1.27 -13.72 -4.03
C ALA A 146 -2.02 -14.01 -5.34
N ARG A 147 -3.35 -14.20 -5.22
CA ARG A 147 -4.22 -14.41 -6.37
C ARG A 147 -4.29 -13.18 -7.28
N SER A 148 -4.45 -12.00 -6.69
CA SER A 148 -4.64 -10.74 -7.42
C SER A 148 -3.38 -10.34 -8.21
N LEU A 149 -2.20 -10.64 -7.66
CA LEU A 149 -0.91 -10.24 -8.20
C LEU A 149 -0.26 -11.29 -9.12
N SER A 150 -0.81 -12.52 -9.17
CA SER A 150 -0.30 -13.61 -10.02
C SER A 150 -0.12 -13.23 -11.51
N ARG A 151 -1.00 -12.37 -12.05
CA ARG A 151 -0.88 -11.88 -13.43
C ARG A 151 0.23 -10.85 -13.60
N CYS A 152 0.48 -10.02 -12.58
CA CYS A 152 1.57 -9.03 -12.58
C CYS A 152 2.94 -9.71 -12.52
N ALA A 153 3.02 -10.86 -11.82
CA ALA A 153 4.24 -11.65 -11.73
C ALA A 153 4.59 -12.40 -13.04
N ALA A 154 3.63 -12.60 -13.94
CA ALA A 154 3.84 -13.41 -15.14
C ALA A 154 4.95 -12.81 -16.03
N GLY A 155 6.03 -13.57 -16.24
CA GLY A 155 7.18 -13.13 -17.02
C GLY A 155 8.20 -12.28 -16.26
N CYS A 156 7.97 -12.00 -14.98
CA CYS A 156 8.92 -11.33 -14.09
C CYS A 156 9.81 -12.34 -13.37
N SER A 157 10.96 -11.88 -12.91
CA SER A 157 11.96 -12.68 -12.17
C SER A 157 12.20 -12.16 -10.75
N ARG A 158 11.84 -10.92 -10.48
CA ARG A 158 12.05 -10.22 -9.20
C ARG A 158 10.75 -9.63 -8.69
N MET A 159 10.62 -9.56 -7.36
CA MET A 159 9.52 -8.89 -6.67
C MET A 159 10.01 -8.13 -5.44
N GLY A 160 9.39 -6.99 -5.14
CA GLY A 160 9.47 -6.34 -3.84
C GLY A 160 8.10 -5.82 -3.43
N ALA A 161 7.80 -5.79 -2.13
CA ALA A 161 6.49 -5.37 -1.66
C ALA A 161 6.55 -4.74 -0.26
N VAL A 162 5.58 -3.88 0.01
CA VAL A 162 5.33 -3.29 1.33
C VAL A 162 3.84 -3.36 1.64
N PHE A 163 3.50 -3.01 2.87
CA PHE A 163 2.16 -3.15 3.40
C PHE A 163 1.61 -1.82 3.89
N ILE A 164 0.29 -1.66 3.78
CA ILE A 164 -0.46 -0.50 4.28
C ILE A 164 -1.51 -1.01 5.25
N GLU A 165 -1.47 -0.56 6.51
CA GLU A 165 -2.59 -0.72 7.43
C GLU A 165 -3.60 0.40 7.20
N TYR A 166 -4.86 0.03 6.98
CA TYR A 166 -5.96 0.98 6.87
C TYR A 166 -7.28 0.37 7.33
N GLY A 167 -7.96 1.01 8.28
CA GLY A 167 -9.27 0.55 8.73
C GLY A 167 -9.27 -0.82 9.41
N GLY A 168 -8.14 -1.25 9.98
CA GLY A 168 -7.98 -2.56 10.62
C GLY A 168 -7.69 -3.70 9.65
N GLU A 169 -7.40 -3.40 8.38
CA GLU A 169 -7.03 -4.37 7.35
C GLU A 169 -5.66 -4.01 6.74
N THR A 170 -4.92 -5.04 6.34
CA THR A 170 -3.61 -4.91 5.69
C THR A 170 -3.76 -5.02 4.17
N TYR A 171 -3.18 -4.08 3.43
CA TYR A 171 -3.15 -4.06 1.97
C TYR A 171 -1.71 -4.12 1.46
N VAL A 172 -1.53 -4.60 0.22
CA VAL A 172 -0.20 -4.85 -0.36
C VAL A 172 0.07 -3.92 -1.53
N VAL A 173 1.23 -3.29 -1.52
CA VAL A 173 1.81 -2.60 -2.68
C VAL A 173 3.01 -3.41 -3.14
N ALA A 174 2.93 -4.02 -4.32
CA ALA A 174 3.96 -4.89 -4.87
C ALA A 174 4.43 -4.41 -6.24
N LEU A 175 5.72 -4.60 -6.52
CA LEU A 175 6.38 -4.30 -7.78
C LEU A 175 7.09 -5.54 -8.31
N PHE A 176 7.13 -5.70 -9.64
CA PHE A 176 7.69 -6.86 -10.33
C PHE A 176 8.62 -6.42 -11.47
N ALA A 177 9.70 -7.17 -11.73
CA ALA A 177 10.66 -6.91 -12.81
C ALA A 177 11.28 -8.19 -13.38
#